data_AF-A0A2S9FP36-F1
#
_entry.id   AF-A0A2S9FP36-F1
#
_cell.length_a   1.000
_cell.length_b   1.000
_cell.length_c   1.000
_cell.angle_alpha   90.00
_cell.angle_beta   90.00
_cell.angle_gamma   90.00
#
_symmetry.space_group_name_H-M   'P 1'
#
loop_
_entity.id
_entity.type
_entity.pdbx_description
1 polymer ?
#
loop_
_entity_poly.entity_id
_entity_poly.type
_entity_poly.pdbx_seq_one_letter_code
_entity_poly.pdbx_strand_id
1 'polypeptide(L)'
;RDWVDGDDPYGLVAQALPGQAPVAVAVTDAMPALHLLPLAGVLGAVPVLATDVLRTLRMIKDAAEVDALRKAGAAIDRVHARVPEFLVPGRTEAEVAADIAEAIVTEGHSEVAFIIVGSGP
;
A
#
# COMPACT_ATOMS: atom_id res chain seq x y z
N ARG A 1 11.31 21.10 10.62
CA ARG A 1 11.25 21.07 12.10
C ARG A 1 10.70 19.71 12.48
N ASP A 2 11.32 19.09 13.46
CA ASP A 2 10.84 17.92 14.19
C ASP A 2 9.93 18.36 15.34
N TRP A 3 9.36 17.39 16.06
CA TRP A 3 8.52 17.56 17.25
C TRP A 3 8.87 16.49 18.28
N VAL A 4 8.57 16.77 19.55
CA VAL A 4 8.77 15.82 20.66
C VAL A 4 7.44 15.48 21.34
N ASP A 5 7.41 14.42 22.12
CA ASP A 5 6.22 14.05 22.88
C ASP A 5 5.71 15.22 23.74
N GLY A 6 4.41 15.52 23.62
CA GLY A 6 3.76 16.65 24.26
C GLY A 6 3.54 17.85 23.34
N ASP A 7 4.21 17.91 22.18
CA ASP A 7 3.95 18.91 21.15
C ASP A 7 2.64 18.64 20.39
N ASP A 8 2.10 19.68 19.74
CA ASP A 8 1.02 19.55 18.79
C ASP A 8 1.56 19.45 17.35
N PRO A 9 1.69 18.24 16.77
CA PRO A 9 2.14 18.08 15.40
C PRO A 9 1.16 18.63 14.36
N TYR A 10 -0.13 18.78 14.69
CA TYR A 10 -1.13 19.29 13.75
C TYR A 10 -1.00 20.81 13.60
N GLY A 11 -0.69 21.52 14.69
CA GLY A 11 -0.26 22.92 14.66
C GLY A 11 0.95 23.17 13.75
N LEU A 12 1.92 22.24 13.74
CA LEU A 12 3.08 22.33 12.84
C LEU A 12 2.68 22.14 11.37
N VAL A 13 1.75 21.24 11.06
CA VAL A 13 1.21 21.09 9.70
C VAL A 13 0.53 22.37 9.24
N ALA A 14 -0.32 22.96 10.09
CA ALA A 14 -1.00 24.22 9.77
C ALA A 14 -0.02 25.39 9.54
N GLN A 15 1.07 25.47 10.31
CA GLN A 15 2.12 26.47 10.11
C GLN A 15 2.94 26.26 8.83
N ALA A 16 3.05 25.02 8.35
CA ALA A 16 3.78 24.69 7.13
C ALA A 16 2.96 24.96 5.86
N LEU A 17 1.63 25.02 5.96
CA LEU A 17 0.74 25.31 4.86
C LEU A 17 0.69 26.83 4.59
N PRO A 18 0.64 27.26 3.32
CA PRO A 18 0.48 28.66 3.00
C PRO A 18 -0.92 29.15 3.36
N GLY A 19 -1.00 30.29 4.06
CA GLY A 19 -2.26 30.94 4.44
C GLY A 19 -2.57 30.87 5.93
N GLN A 20 -3.74 31.40 6.31
CA GLN A 20 -4.27 31.33 7.67
C GLN A 20 -5.59 30.55 7.63
N ALA A 21 -5.95 29.90 8.73
CA ALA A 21 -7.22 29.17 8.83
C ALA A 21 -8.42 30.08 8.49
N PRO A 22 -9.40 29.59 7.71
CA PRO A 22 -9.53 28.21 7.21
C PRO A 22 -8.62 27.89 6.02
N VAL A 23 -7.98 26.70 6.03
CA VAL A 23 -7.12 26.22 4.94
C VAL A 23 -7.72 24.96 4.31
N ALA A 24 -8.07 25.04 3.03
CA ALA A 24 -8.57 23.88 2.28
C ALA A 24 -7.41 22.99 1.83
N VAL A 25 -7.43 21.72 2.23
CA VAL A 25 -6.40 20.73 1.87
C VAL A 25 -7.02 19.42 1.43
N ALA A 26 -6.23 18.62 0.72
CA ALA A 26 -6.53 17.23 0.44
C ALA A 26 -5.58 16.33 1.24
N VAL A 27 -6.09 15.23 1.80
CA VAL A 27 -5.33 14.25 2.59
C VAL A 27 -5.36 12.87 1.95
N THR A 28 -4.34 12.05 2.20
CA THR A 28 -4.32 10.66 1.75
C THR A 28 -5.52 9.89 2.32
N ASP A 29 -6.12 9.00 1.53
CA ASP A 29 -7.24 8.15 1.95
C ASP A 29 -6.90 7.19 3.10
N ALA A 30 -5.63 6.81 3.20
CA ALA A 30 -5.09 6.03 4.31
C ALA A 30 -4.91 6.82 5.62
N MET A 31 -5.22 8.12 5.67
CA MET A 31 -5.07 8.91 6.91
C MET A 31 -6.04 8.40 7.98
N PRO A 32 -5.55 7.89 9.12
CA PRO A 32 -6.45 7.44 10.18
C PRO A 32 -7.25 8.58 10.77
N ALA A 33 -8.48 8.29 11.23
CA ALA A 33 -9.34 9.27 11.91
C ALA A 33 -8.63 9.95 13.10
N LEU A 34 -7.74 9.23 13.77
CA LEU A 34 -6.88 9.72 14.86
C LEU A 34 -6.12 11.00 14.50
N HIS A 35 -5.69 11.15 13.25
CA HIS A 35 -4.98 12.33 12.77
C HIS A 35 -5.88 13.30 11.99
N LEU A 36 -6.86 12.76 11.25
CA LEU A 36 -7.77 13.56 10.43
C LEU A 36 -8.62 14.53 11.28
N LEU A 37 -9.22 14.04 12.36
CA LEU A 37 -10.12 14.83 13.19
C LEU A 37 -9.44 16.02 13.88
N PRO A 38 -8.30 15.87 14.59
CA PRO A 38 -7.61 17.00 15.19
C PRO A 38 -7.03 17.95 14.12
N LEU A 39 -6.52 17.42 13.00
CA LEU A 39 -6.02 18.25 11.91
C LEU A 39 -7.13 19.13 11.32
N ALA A 40 -8.32 18.58 11.07
CA ALA A 40 -9.47 19.38 10.60
C ALA A 40 -9.84 20.50 11.58
N GLY A 41 -9.70 20.25 12.90
CA GLY A 41 -9.89 21.25 13.94
C GLY A 41 -8.90 22.42 13.82
N VAL A 42 -7.60 22.14 13.64
CA VAL A 42 -6.57 23.18 13.49
C VAL A 42 -6.69 23.92 12.15
N LEU A 43 -7.05 23.22 11.07
CA LEU A 43 -7.20 23.82 9.74
C LEU A 43 -8.49 24.65 9.59
N GLY A 44 -9.47 24.48 10.49
CA GLY A 44 -10.76 25.17 10.42
C GLY A 44 -11.62 24.77 9.23
N ALA A 45 -11.28 23.68 8.54
CA ALA A 45 -11.99 23.15 7.37
C ALA A 45 -11.82 21.63 7.33
N VAL A 46 -12.84 20.92 6.84
CA VAL A 46 -12.77 19.46 6.64
C VAL A 46 -11.93 19.17 5.39
N PRO A 47 -10.82 18.42 5.51
CA PRO A 47 -10.05 18.01 4.34
C PRO A 47 -10.86 17.17 3.36
N VAL A 48 -10.56 17.31 2.07
CA VAL A 48 -11.08 16.41 1.03
C VAL A 48 -10.11 15.25 0.80
N LEU A 49 -10.54 14.22 0.08
CA LEU A 49 -9.65 13.12 -0.30
C LEU A 49 -8.68 13.57 -1.40
N ALA A 50 -7.39 13.31 -1.21
CA ALA A 50 -6.37 13.49 -2.23
C ALA A 50 -6.43 12.45 -3.34
N THR A 51 -7.29 11.43 -3.21
CA THR A 51 -7.44 10.34 -4.18
C THR A 51 -7.71 10.86 -5.58
N ASP A 52 -8.59 11.84 -5.77
CA ASP A 52 -8.89 12.39 -7.11
C ASP A 52 -7.68 13.04 -7.76
N VAL A 53 -6.86 13.74 -6.97
CA VAL A 53 -5.62 14.36 -7.46
C VAL A 53 -4.57 13.28 -7.74
N LEU A 54 -4.27 12.44 -6.76
CA LEU A 54 -3.20 11.44 -6.85
C LEU A 54 -3.51 10.33 -7.86
N ARG A 55 -4.79 10.02 -8.11
CA ARG A 55 -5.20 9.02 -9.10
C ARG A 55 -4.74 9.38 -10.51
N THR A 56 -4.76 10.66 -10.86
CA THR A 56 -4.29 11.13 -12.19
C THR A 56 -2.81 10.84 -12.42
N LEU A 57 -2.03 10.73 -11.35
CA LEU A 57 -0.61 10.40 -11.39
C LEU A 57 -0.38 8.89 -11.24
N ARG A 58 -0.96 8.24 -10.23
CA ARG A 58 -0.68 6.83 -9.90
C ARG A 58 -1.31 5.82 -10.87
N MET A 59 -2.39 6.18 -11.55
CA MET A 59 -3.05 5.24 -12.47
C MET A 59 -2.28 5.07 -13.77
N ILE A 60 -1.57 6.10 -14.22
CA ILE A 60 -0.80 6.12 -15.46
C ILE A 60 0.65 5.83 -15.10
N LYS A 61 1.13 4.64 -15.45
CA LYS A 61 2.47 4.19 -15.08
C LYS A 61 3.49 4.77 -16.06
N ASP A 62 4.61 5.22 -15.54
CA ASP A 62 5.77 5.55 -16.37
C ASP A 62 6.47 4.29 -16.90
N ALA A 63 7.50 4.48 -17.73
CA ALA A 63 8.21 3.37 -18.36
C ALA A 63 8.95 2.47 -17.34
N ALA A 64 9.49 3.05 -16.26
CA ALA A 64 10.21 2.31 -15.23
C ALA A 64 9.25 1.49 -14.37
N GLU A 65 8.10 2.06 -14.02
CA GLU A 65 7.02 1.38 -13.30
C GLU A 65 6.47 0.19 -14.10
N VAL A 66 6.23 0.38 -15.41
CA VAL A 66 5.77 -0.70 -16.29
C VAL A 66 6.83 -1.82 -16.39
N ASP A 67 8.11 -1.48 -16.50
CA ASP A 67 9.19 -2.47 -16.53
C ASP A 67 9.27 -3.27 -15.22
N ALA A 68 9.15 -2.61 -14.06
CA ALA A 68 9.09 -3.27 -12.76
C ALA A 68 7.90 -4.23 -12.66
N LEU A 69 6.71 -3.81 -13.10
CA LEU A 69 5.52 -4.66 -13.11
C LEU A 69 5.67 -5.87 -14.04
N ARG A 70 6.30 -5.70 -15.21
CA ARG A 70 6.61 -6.83 -16.11
C ARG A 70 7.57 -7.83 -15.49
N LYS A 71 8.60 -7.36 -14.78
CA LYS A 71 9.55 -8.22 -14.07
C LYS A 71 8.86 -9.01 -12.96
N ALA A 72 8.02 -8.35 -12.16
CA ALA A 72 7.22 -9.03 -11.13
C ALA A 72 6.25 -10.05 -11.75
N GLY A 73 5.58 -9.70 -12.86
CA GLY A 73 4.73 -10.61 -13.64
C GLY A 73 5.49 -11.85 -14.12
N ALA A 74 6.64 -11.67 -14.77
CA ALA A 74 7.46 -12.78 -15.22
C ALA A 74 8.00 -13.64 -14.06
N ALA A 75 8.24 -13.05 -12.90
CA ALA A 75 8.64 -13.80 -11.70
C ALA A 75 7.49 -14.64 -11.15
N ILE A 76 6.27 -14.09 -11.06
CA ILE A 76 5.12 -14.86 -10.58
C ILE A 76 4.70 -15.95 -11.57
N ASP A 77 4.94 -15.78 -12.87
CA ASP A 77 4.74 -16.83 -13.88
C ASP A 77 5.65 -18.05 -13.61
N ARG A 78 6.91 -17.82 -13.21
CA ARG A 78 7.84 -18.90 -12.84
C ARG A 78 7.39 -19.63 -11.57
N VAL A 79 6.83 -18.91 -10.60
CA VAL A 79 6.19 -19.53 -9.43
C VAL A 79 5.01 -20.40 -9.86
N HIS A 80 4.12 -19.90 -10.71
CA HIS A 80 2.96 -20.66 -11.19
C HIS A 80 3.36 -21.91 -11.97
N ALA A 81 4.46 -21.88 -12.72
CA ALA A 81 4.98 -23.06 -13.41
C ALA A 81 5.36 -24.19 -12.43
N ARG A 82 5.72 -23.86 -11.18
CA ARG A 82 6.06 -24.82 -10.12
C ARG A 82 4.85 -25.26 -9.28
N VAL A 83 3.75 -24.51 -9.29
CA VAL A 83 2.55 -24.84 -8.49
C VAL A 83 2.06 -26.29 -8.69
N PRO A 84 2.02 -26.87 -9.92
CA PRO A 84 1.64 -28.27 -10.09
C PRO A 84 2.48 -29.27 -9.28
N GLU A 85 3.75 -28.97 -9.00
CA GLU A 85 4.63 -29.82 -8.19
C GLU A 85 4.23 -29.83 -6.71
N PHE A 86 3.60 -28.74 -6.24
CA PHE A 86 3.16 -28.60 -4.85
C PHE A 86 1.80 -29.28 -4.59
N LEU A 87 0.98 -29.45 -5.63
CA LEU A 87 -0.38 -29.98 -5.57
C LEU A 87 -0.41 -31.50 -5.49
N VAL A 88 0.01 -32.04 -4.34
CA VAL A 88 0.02 -33.48 -4.05
C VAL A 88 -1.18 -33.84 -3.16
N PRO A 89 -1.96 -34.88 -3.50
CA PRO A 89 -3.06 -35.34 -2.65
C PRO A 89 -2.61 -35.61 -1.21
N GLY A 90 -3.40 -35.15 -0.25
CA GLY A 90 -3.12 -35.28 1.19
C GLY A 90 -2.40 -34.08 1.81
N ARG A 91 -1.87 -33.15 1.01
CA ARG A 91 -1.37 -31.86 1.50
C ARG A 91 -2.49 -30.88 1.79
N THR A 92 -2.29 -30.04 2.80
CA THR A 92 -3.19 -28.95 3.16
C THR A 92 -2.92 -27.70 2.33
N GLU A 93 -3.92 -26.83 2.23
CA GLU A 93 -3.78 -25.51 1.58
C GLU A 93 -2.67 -24.66 2.21
N ALA A 94 -2.50 -24.75 3.53
CA ALA A 94 -1.45 -24.02 4.25
C ALA A 94 -0.04 -24.50 3.89
N GLU A 95 0.16 -25.80 3.71
CA GLU A 95 1.44 -26.37 3.26
C GLU A 95 1.77 -25.95 1.83
N VAL A 96 0.77 -25.97 0.93
CA VAL A 96 0.94 -25.48 -0.44
C VAL A 96 1.24 -23.98 -0.44
N ALA A 97 0.55 -23.19 0.38
CA ALA A 97 0.79 -21.76 0.51
C ALA A 97 2.21 -21.45 1.02
N ALA A 98 2.74 -22.26 1.94
CA ALA A 98 4.11 -22.11 2.43
C ALA A 98 5.15 -22.31 1.32
N ASP A 99 5.00 -23.34 0.47
CA ASP A 99 5.90 -23.57 -0.66
C ASP A 99 5.80 -22.44 -1.71
N ILE A 100 4.59 -21.94 -1.97
CA ILE A 100 4.38 -20.79 -2.86
C ILE A 100 5.06 -19.54 -2.29
N ALA A 101 4.98 -19.31 -0.97
CA ALA A 101 5.62 -18.18 -0.31
C ALA A 101 7.15 -18.19 -0.53
N GLU A 102 7.77 -19.35 -0.31
CA GLU A 102 9.20 -19.55 -0.53
C GLU A 102 9.58 -19.35 -2.01
N ALA A 103 8.77 -19.90 -2.92
CA ALA A 103 8.98 -19.74 -4.36
C ALA A 103 8.89 -18.27 -4.79
N ILE A 104 7.94 -17.47 -4.28
CA ILE A 104 7.79 -16.04 -4.61
C ILE A 104 9.08 -15.26 -4.32
N VAL A 105 9.65 -15.45 -3.13
CA VAL A 105 10.89 -14.77 -2.71
C VAL A 105 12.08 -15.29 -3.53
N THR A 106 12.16 -16.61 -3.73
CA THR A 106 13.23 -17.25 -4.53
C THR A 106 13.25 -16.75 -5.97
N GLU A 107 12.09 -16.51 -6.56
CA GLU A 107 11.95 -16.00 -7.94
C GLU A 107 12.21 -14.49 -8.08
N GLY A 108 12.56 -13.81 -6.98
CA GLY A 108 13.10 -12.45 -6.98
C GLY A 108 12.16 -11.36 -6.46
N HIS A 109 11.01 -11.70 -5.88
CA HIS A 109 10.21 -10.72 -5.16
C HIS A 109 10.86 -10.36 -3.82
N SER A 110 10.74 -9.10 -3.40
CA SER A 110 11.26 -8.63 -2.11
C SER A 110 10.49 -9.18 -0.92
N GLU A 111 9.19 -9.45 -1.11
CA GLU A 111 8.29 -9.99 -0.10
C GLU A 111 7.08 -10.65 -0.77
N VAL A 112 6.32 -11.40 0.02
CA VAL A 112 5.03 -11.98 -0.39
C VAL A 112 3.94 -10.94 -0.14
N ALA A 113 3.23 -10.55 -1.21
CA ALA A 113 2.10 -9.64 -1.07
C ALA A 113 0.86 -10.32 -0.44
N PHE A 114 0.48 -11.49 -0.98
CA PHE A 114 -0.60 -12.33 -0.48
C PHE A 114 -0.55 -13.71 -1.15
N ILE A 115 -1.21 -14.70 -0.54
CA ILE A 115 -1.39 -16.04 -1.11
C ILE A 115 -2.81 -16.51 -0.81
N ILE A 116 -3.46 -17.10 -1.81
CA ILE A 116 -4.77 -17.74 -1.67
C ILE A 116 -4.65 -19.11 -2.33
N VAL A 117 -4.92 -20.17 -1.57
CA VAL A 117 -5.06 -21.55 -2.07
C VAL A 117 -6.47 -21.99 -1.68
N GLY A 118 -7.33 -22.22 -2.67
CA GLY A 118 -8.70 -22.68 -2.46
C GLY A 118 -8.94 -23.97 -3.23
N SER A 119 -9.16 -25.07 -2.53
CA SER A 119 -9.21 -26.43 -3.07
C SER A 119 -10.59 -27.06 -2.86
N GLY A 120 -11.39 -27.16 -3.94
CA GLY A 120 -12.74 -27.71 -3.83
C GLY A 120 -13.67 -26.85 -2.94
N PRO A 121 -14.64 -27.46 -2.22
CA PRO A 121 -15.49 -26.78 -1.24
C PRO A 121 -14.89 -26.69 0.17
#